data_AF-A0A3R6T4T8-F1
#
_entry.id   AF-A0A3R6T4T8-F1
#
_cell.length_a   1.000
_cell.length_b   1.000
_cell.length_c   1.000
_cell.angle_alpha   90.00
_cell.angle_beta   90.00
_cell.angle_gamma   90.00
#
_symmetry.space_group_name_H-M   'P 1'
#
loop_
_entity.id
_entity.type
_entity.pdbx_description
1 polymer ?
#
loop_
_entity_poly.entity_id
_entity_poly.type
_entity_poly.pdbx_seq_one_letter_code
_entity_poly.pdbx_strand_id
1 'polypeptide(L)'
;MKKKVLAALLATMMVASLTACGSKGETTTDAAADTTTEGTTDAAAEDTAAEDTAAAGETKDLADLKLAFIVGTENDAFYQSVEEGIKAECEKLGIPAPTLGDQELDGNKCSDLINNYVAAGYDAIAFSANDPAGTMPAVQAANAEGVKMFTFDCTLDDQYLDQYLAFVGSNNKAGGVTAGEYVAEHAPEGSIVGCITYASAQSTQDRQAGFEETIQAAIDGGKDLTLIESQDADNDQAKAADIMQNLITKYGDDLSYIFVVGDPTGYGALSSIQAAGANTKIVGFDAGETACQYIADPEVGKIWEAEVAQDPVGIGSGIVDKIAEYFTTGAIAGDQKDLIECKLVTAENVADYLK
;
A
#
# COMPACT_ATOMS: atom_id res chain seq x y z
N MET A 1 -42.23 0.01 -46.44
CA MET A 1 -41.04 -0.33 -47.27
C MET A 1 -40.11 -1.17 -46.41
N LYS A 2 -39.66 -2.36 -46.86
CA LYS A 2 -38.24 -2.68 -47.18
C LYS A 2 -37.24 -1.98 -46.21
N LYS A 3 -36.39 -2.66 -45.42
CA LYS A 3 -35.86 -4.05 -45.40
C LYS A 3 -35.71 -4.46 -43.89
N LYS A 4 -35.80 -5.70 -43.35
CA LYS A 4 -35.11 -6.99 -43.60
C LYS A 4 -33.57 -6.86 -43.71
N VAL A 5 -32.76 -7.51 -42.89
CA VAL A 5 -32.30 -8.92 -42.94
C VAL A 5 -31.63 -9.19 -41.58
N LEU A 6 -32.10 -10.13 -40.74
CA LEU A 6 -31.87 -11.59 -40.72
C LEU A 6 -30.53 -11.99 -40.04
N ALA A 7 -30.62 -12.67 -38.90
CA ALA A 7 -29.54 -13.41 -38.27
C ALA A 7 -30.10 -14.75 -37.76
N ALA A 8 -29.57 -15.86 -38.27
CA ALA A 8 -29.94 -17.24 -37.90
C ALA A 8 -28.87 -18.21 -38.43
N LEU A 9 -28.83 -19.42 -37.84
CA LEU A 9 -27.87 -20.52 -38.09
C LEU A 9 -26.44 -20.29 -37.56
N LEU A 10 -26.14 -20.96 -36.44
CA LEU A 10 -24.97 -21.83 -36.30
C LEU A 10 -25.14 -22.72 -35.05
N ALA A 11 -25.53 -23.98 -35.25
CA ALA A 11 -25.77 -24.93 -34.16
C ALA A 11 -25.65 -26.39 -34.65
N THR A 12 -24.42 -26.91 -34.74
CA THR A 12 -24.12 -28.35 -34.83
C THR A 12 -22.62 -28.63 -34.59
N MET A 13 -22.30 -29.89 -34.28
CA MET A 13 -20.95 -30.50 -34.16
C MET A 13 -20.17 -30.30 -32.85
N MET A 14 -20.62 -31.01 -31.81
CA MET A 14 -19.69 -31.82 -31.01
C MET A 14 -19.50 -33.18 -31.73
N VAL A 15 -18.30 -33.80 -31.59
CA VAL A 15 -18.00 -35.26 -31.48
C VAL A 15 -16.55 -35.52 -31.92
N ALA A 16 -15.65 -35.55 -30.94
CA ALA A 16 -14.31 -36.18 -30.88
C ALA A 16 -13.69 -35.75 -29.52
N SER A 17 -12.97 -36.58 -28.76
CA SER A 17 -12.51 -37.95 -28.98
C SER A 17 -12.34 -38.70 -27.63
N LEU A 18 -12.66 -40.00 -27.59
CA LEU A 18 -12.38 -40.90 -26.46
C LEU A 18 -12.25 -42.35 -26.97
N THR A 19 -11.04 -42.94 -26.95
CA THR A 19 -10.76 -44.38 -26.64
C THR A 19 -9.29 -44.80 -26.86
N ALA A 20 -8.58 -45.07 -25.76
CA ALA A 20 -7.49 -46.05 -25.60
C ALA A 20 -7.26 -46.19 -24.08
N CYS A 21 -7.42 -47.33 -23.38
CA CYS A 21 -6.74 -48.64 -23.50
C CYS A 21 -5.22 -48.54 -23.30
N GLY A 22 -4.57 -49.14 -22.29
CA GLY A 22 -4.99 -49.95 -21.12
C GLY A 22 -3.89 -49.84 -20.04
N SER A 23 -3.87 -50.55 -18.89
CA SER A 23 -4.40 -51.87 -18.54
C SER A 23 -4.63 -51.98 -17.01
N LYS A 24 -5.23 -53.08 -16.53
CA LYS A 24 -5.49 -53.40 -15.11
C LYS A 24 -5.32 -54.91 -14.86
N GLY A 25 -4.71 -55.30 -13.74
CA GLY A 25 -4.71 -56.69 -13.26
C GLY A 25 -3.55 -57.00 -12.29
N GLU A 26 -3.89 -57.46 -11.08
CA GLU A 26 -2.92 -57.95 -10.09
C GLU A 26 -2.55 -59.42 -10.32
N THR A 27 -1.39 -59.84 -9.78
CA THR A 27 -1.30 -61.17 -9.14
C THR A 27 -0.39 -61.13 -7.91
N THR A 28 -0.90 -61.65 -6.80
CA THR A 28 -0.16 -62.14 -5.61
C THR A 28 0.37 -63.57 -5.89
N THR A 29 1.08 -64.30 -5.03
CA THR A 29 1.54 -64.16 -3.61
C THR A 29 3.09 -64.11 -3.57
N ASP A 30 3.90 -64.44 -2.54
CA ASP A 30 3.80 -65.04 -1.19
C ASP A 30 5.08 -64.62 -0.40
N ALA A 31 5.25 -64.72 0.92
CA ALA A 31 4.44 -65.27 2.02
C ALA A 31 4.69 -64.47 3.33
N ALA A 32 4.38 -65.03 4.51
CA ALA A 32 4.60 -64.41 5.82
C ALA A 32 5.32 -65.32 6.83
N ALA A 33 5.97 -64.71 7.83
CA ALA A 33 6.36 -65.32 9.11
C ALA A 33 6.45 -64.23 10.19
N ASP A 34 6.18 -64.58 11.45
CA ASP A 34 5.96 -63.68 12.59
C ASP A 34 6.91 -64.01 13.75
N THR A 35 7.45 -62.99 14.44
CA THR A 35 7.76 -63.04 15.89
C THR A 35 8.13 -61.66 16.47
N THR A 36 7.68 -61.40 17.69
CA THR A 36 8.21 -60.37 18.62
C THR A 36 9.52 -60.87 19.28
N THR A 37 10.30 -60.14 20.11
CA THR A 37 10.00 -59.07 21.08
C THR A 37 11.30 -58.36 21.53
N GLU A 38 11.18 -57.20 22.21
CA GLU A 38 12.13 -56.60 23.19
C GLU A 38 13.62 -56.35 22.82
N GLY A 39 13.95 -55.07 22.56
CA GLY A 39 14.58 -54.22 23.59
C GLY A 39 16.12 -54.10 23.69
N THR A 40 16.65 -52.89 23.42
CA THR A 40 17.91 -52.39 23.99
C THR A 40 17.81 -50.87 24.28
N THR A 41 18.63 -50.36 25.19
CA THR A 41 18.66 -48.98 25.72
C THR A 41 19.66 -48.04 25.04
N ASP A 42 19.48 -46.74 25.26
CA ASP A 42 20.47 -45.64 25.29
C ASP A 42 21.59 -45.58 24.23
N ALA A 43 21.52 -44.52 23.42
CA ALA A 43 22.69 -43.76 22.97
C ALA A 43 22.35 -42.27 23.07
N ALA A 44 23.24 -41.46 23.66
CA ALA A 44 23.01 -40.02 23.81
C ALA A 44 23.13 -39.31 22.46
N ALA A 45 22.24 -38.36 22.20
CA ALA A 45 22.48 -37.34 21.18
C ALA A 45 23.45 -36.30 21.77
N GLU A 46 24.66 -36.19 21.20
CA GLU A 46 25.55 -35.09 21.55
C GLU A 46 25.03 -33.78 20.99
N ASP A 47 25.06 -32.76 21.84
CA ASP A 47 24.70 -31.38 21.50
C ASP A 47 25.60 -30.88 20.37
N THR A 48 24.98 -30.58 19.22
CA THR A 48 25.60 -29.82 18.14
C THR A 48 24.70 -28.63 17.84
N ALA A 49 24.66 -27.69 18.80
CA ALA A 49 24.15 -26.35 18.57
C ALA A 49 24.78 -25.77 17.29
N ALA A 50 23.97 -25.64 16.24
CA ALA A 50 24.37 -24.90 15.06
C ALA A 50 24.43 -23.42 15.46
N GLU A 51 25.64 -22.86 15.52
CA GLU A 51 25.80 -21.40 15.50
C GLU A 51 25.27 -20.91 14.15
N ASP A 52 24.05 -20.37 14.18
CA ASP A 52 23.43 -19.68 13.05
C ASP A 52 24.27 -18.44 12.74
N THR A 53 25.28 -18.65 11.90
CA THR A 53 26.28 -17.67 11.56
C THR A 53 25.69 -16.78 10.46
N ALA A 54 24.72 -15.97 10.86
CA ALA A 54 24.10 -14.96 10.01
C ALA A 54 25.19 -14.23 9.23
N ALA A 55 25.10 -14.28 7.89
CA ALA A 55 26.15 -13.74 7.03
C ALA A 55 26.24 -12.23 7.26
N ALA A 56 27.33 -11.78 7.88
CA ALA A 56 27.55 -10.36 8.17
C ALA A 56 27.44 -9.56 6.86
N GLY A 57 26.50 -8.63 6.81
CA GLY A 57 26.20 -7.88 5.60
C GLY A 57 27.37 -6.99 5.17
N GLU A 58 27.28 -6.54 3.93
CA GLU A 58 28.33 -5.75 3.29
C GLU A 58 28.38 -4.35 3.91
N THR A 59 29.48 -4.04 4.58
CA THR A 59 29.72 -2.71 5.17
C THR A 59 30.62 -1.87 4.27
N LYS A 60 30.28 -0.58 4.14
CA LYS A 60 30.90 0.37 3.21
C LYS A 60 30.83 1.79 3.77
N ASP A 61 31.80 2.64 3.46
CA ASP A 61 31.77 4.05 3.84
C ASP A 61 30.64 4.77 3.09
N LEU A 62 29.86 5.59 3.80
CA LEU A 62 28.75 6.35 3.23
C LEU A 62 29.21 7.29 2.10
N ALA A 63 30.43 7.82 2.19
CA ALA A 63 31.02 8.69 1.18
C ALA A 63 31.38 7.97 -0.14
N ASP A 64 31.50 6.64 -0.12
CA ASP A 64 31.77 5.80 -1.30
C ASP A 64 30.47 5.23 -1.93
N LEU A 65 29.29 5.49 -1.34
CA LEU A 65 28.02 4.93 -1.80
C LEU A 65 27.52 5.55 -3.10
N LYS A 66 26.83 4.73 -3.89
CA LYS A 66 26.14 5.11 -5.12
C LYS A 66 24.71 4.59 -5.07
N LEU A 67 23.78 5.49 -4.75
CA LEU A 67 22.38 5.18 -4.49
C LEU A 67 21.45 5.65 -5.61
N ALA A 68 20.43 4.84 -5.91
CA ALA A 68 19.33 5.22 -6.78
C ALA A 68 17.97 5.12 -6.06
N PHE A 69 17.07 6.05 -6.35
CA PHE A 69 15.71 6.07 -5.82
C PHE A 69 14.71 6.21 -6.98
N ILE A 70 13.66 5.39 -6.99
CA ILE A 70 12.63 5.42 -8.03
C ILE A 70 11.30 5.81 -7.38
N VAL A 71 10.81 7.01 -7.71
CA VAL A 71 9.53 7.54 -7.20
C VAL A 71 8.36 7.05 -8.07
N GLY A 72 7.13 7.21 -7.57
CA GLY A 72 5.93 6.84 -8.34
C GLY A 72 5.70 7.74 -9.54
N THR A 73 5.72 9.08 -9.34
CA THR A 73 5.95 10.04 -10.43
C THR A 73 6.37 11.44 -9.96
N GLU A 74 7.26 12.10 -10.70
CA GLU A 74 7.64 13.52 -10.49
C GLU A 74 6.47 14.49 -10.77
N ASN A 75 5.36 14.02 -11.38
CA ASN A 75 4.17 14.82 -11.60
C ASN A 75 3.34 15.07 -10.33
N ASP A 76 3.67 14.43 -9.20
CA ASP A 76 3.00 14.59 -7.91
C ASP A 76 3.88 15.35 -6.89
N ALA A 77 3.31 16.33 -6.21
CA ALA A 77 3.96 17.09 -5.15
C ALA A 77 4.34 16.23 -3.92
N PHE A 78 3.63 15.11 -3.70
CA PHE A 78 4.00 14.11 -2.69
C PHE A 78 5.38 13.51 -3.00
N TYR A 79 5.58 12.99 -4.21
CA TYR A 79 6.86 12.38 -4.58
C TYR A 79 7.97 13.42 -4.73
N GLN A 80 7.69 14.64 -5.18
CA GLN A 80 8.66 15.74 -5.12
C GLN A 80 9.14 16.00 -3.68
N SER A 81 8.24 15.96 -2.70
CA SER A 81 8.57 16.09 -1.27
C SER A 81 9.35 14.89 -0.72
N VAL A 82 9.08 13.66 -1.20
CA VAL A 82 9.90 12.47 -0.91
C VAL A 82 11.31 12.65 -1.46
N GLU A 83 11.47 13.15 -2.69
CA GLU A 83 12.78 13.44 -3.25
C GLU A 83 13.54 14.52 -2.45
N GLU A 84 12.86 15.55 -1.95
CA GLU A 84 13.50 16.56 -1.09
C GLU A 84 14.04 15.95 0.21
N GLY A 85 13.28 15.06 0.85
CA GLY A 85 13.74 14.26 2.00
C GLY A 85 14.98 13.42 1.66
N ILE A 86 14.95 12.68 0.54
CA ILE A 86 16.07 11.86 0.06
C ILE A 86 17.32 12.72 -0.20
N LYS A 87 17.18 13.85 -0.91
CA LYS A 87 18.28 14.76 -1.25
C LYS A 87 18.92 15.35 0.02
N ALA A 88 18.10 15.86 0.94
CA ALA A 88 18.54 16.50 2.16
C ALA A 88 19.23 15.52 3.12
N GLU A 89 18.72 14.30 3.24
CA GLU A 89 19.31 13.29 4.12
C GLU A 89 20.63 12.74 3.56
N CYS A 90 20.72 12.51 2.24
CA CYS A 90 22.00 12.18 1.61
C CYS A 90 23.07 13.26 1.87
N GLU A 91 22.73 14.56 1.74
CA GLU A 91 23.66 15.65 2.06
C GLU A 91 24.04 15.66 3.56
N LYS A 92 23.07 15.47 4.46
CA LYS A 92 23.26 15.41 5.93
C LYS A 92 24.19 14.29 6.38
N LEU A 93 24.11 13.10 5.75
CA LEU A 93 24.96 11.95 6.05
C LEU A 93 26.29 11.95 5.28
N GLY A 94 26.49 12.86 4.32
CA GLY A 94 27.69 12.91 3.47
C GLY A 94 27.71 11.84 2.36
N ILE A 95 26.55 11.28 2.02
CA ILE A 95 26.37 10.34 0.91
C ILE A 95 26.43 11.11 -0.42
N PRO A 96 27.10 10.60 -1.47
CA PRO A 96 27.09 11.21 -2.79
C PRO A 96 25.68 11.43 -3.34
N ALA A 97 25.49 12.54 -4.07
CA ALA A 97 24.18 12.96 -4.55
C ALA A 97 23.43 11.82 -5.29
N PRO A 98 22.23 11.43 -4.83
CA PRO A 98 21.53 10.27 -5.34
C PRO A 98 21.05 10.47 -6.78
N THR A 99 20.91 9.37 -7.52
CA THR A 99 20.19 9.38 -8.80
C THR A 99 18.72 9.07 -8.56
N LEU A 100 17.86 9.81 -9.26
CA LEU A 100 16.42 9.75 -9.12
C LEU A 100 15.80 9.32 -10.46
N GLY A 101 14.62 8.71 -10.42
CA GLY A 101 13.91 8.27 -11.62
C GLY A 101 12.40 8.22 -11.40
N ASP A 102 11.68 8.82 -12.34
CA ASP A 102 10.22 8.71 -12.48
C ASP A 102 9.85 7.38 -13.17
N GLN A 103 9.05 6.53 -12.51
CA GLN A 103 8.50 5.31 -13.14
C GLN A 103 7.16 5.56 -13.88
N GLU A 104 6.61 6.77 -13.83
CA GLU A 104 5.30 7.19 -14.35
C GLU A 104 4.17 6.23 -13.97
N LEU A 105 4.21 5.70 -12.74
CA LEU A 105 3.32 4.66 -12.20
C LEU A 105 3.26 3.36 -13.02
N ASP A 106 4.30 3.04 -13.79
CA ASP A 106 4.41 1.87 -14.68
C ASP A 106 5.52 0.92 -14.21
N GLY A 107 5.15 -0.29 -13.76
CA GLY A 107 6.08 -1.32 -13.29
C GLY A 107 7.10 -1.81 -14.33
N ASN A 108 6.82 -1.61 -15.63
CA ASN A 108 7.80 -1.89 -16.70
C ASN A 108 8.89 -0.82 -16.71
N LYS A 109 8.55 0.46 -16.49
CA LYS A 109 9.52 1.55 -16.37
C LYS A 109 10.32 1.43 -15.08
N CYS A 110 9.68 1.07 -13.96
CA CYS A 110 10.40 0.75 -12.73
C CYS A 110 11.40 -0.40 -12.94
N SER A 111 10.98 -1.46 -13.64
CA SER A 111 11.87 -2.58 -14.01
C SER A 111 13.04 -2.14 -14.90
N ASP A 112 12.80 -1.33 -15.93
CA ASP A 112 13.86 -0.81 -16.79
C ASP A 112 14.83 0.09 -16.01
N LEU A 113 14.34 0.94 -15.10
CA LEU A 113 15.18 1.76 -14.22
C LEU A 113 16.05 0.89 -13.30
N ILE A 114 15.47 -0.10 -12.61
CA ILE A 114 16.20 -1.07 -11.79
C ILE A 114 17.31 -1.75 -12.61
N ASN A 115 16.98 -2.30 -13.78
CA ASN A 115 17.93 -2.97 -14.66
C ASN A 115 19.08 -2.03 -15.10
N ASN A 116 18.77 -0.77 -15.41
CA ASN A 116 19.77 0.23 -15.77
C ASN A 116 20.70 0.59 -14.59
N TYR A 117 20.18 0.66 -13.37
CA TYR A 117 20.99 0.93 -12.17
C TYR A 117 21.83 -0.29 -11.76
N VAL A 118 21.31 -1.51 -11.85
CA VAL A 118 22.11 -2.75 -11.68
C VAL A 118 23.26 -2.78 -12.69
N ALA A 119 22.97 -2.59 -13.99
CA ALA A 119 23.99 -2.57 -15.04
C ALA A 119 25.01 -1.43 -14.90
N ALA A 120 24.64 -0.34 -14.22
CA ALA A 120 25.52 0.77 -13.90
C ALA A 120 26.30 0.62 -12.59
N GLY A 121 26.14 -0.49 -11.84
CA GLY A 121 26.84 -0.76 -10.59
C GLY A 121 26.52 0.25 -9.50
N TYR A 122 25.24 0.35 -9.13
CA TYR A 122 24.79 1.02 -7.90
C TYR A 122 24.86 0.04 -6.72
N ASP A 123 25.12 0.53 -5.51
CA ASP A 123 25.22 -0.34 -4.32
C ASP A 123 23.83 -0.74 -3.80
N ALA A 124 22.87 0.19 -3.87
CA ALA A 124 21.48 -0.02 -3.47
C ALA A 124 20.51 0.75 -4.36
N ILE A 125 19.29 0.22 -4.47
CA ILE A 125 18.16 0.84 -5.15
C ILE A 125 16.95 0.79 -4.21
N ALA A 126 16.37 1.95 -3.93
CA ALA A 126 15.08 2.06 -3.26
C ALA A 126 13.99 2.46 -4.25
N PHE A 127 12.77 1.95 -4.10
CA PHE A 127 11.68 2.29 -5.02
C PHE A 127 10.31 2.29 -4.35
N SER A 128 9.39 3.11 -4.85
CA SER A 128 7.96 2.95 -4.58
C SER A 128 7.39 1.86 -5.47
N ALA A 129 6.82 0.82 -4.87
CA ALA A 129 6.28 -0.34 -5.57
C ALA A 129 4.83 -0.09 -6.05
N ASN A 130 4.62 0.89 -6.92
CA ASN A 130 3.28 1.24 -7.41
C ASN A 130 2.63 0.12 -8.26
N ASP A 131 3.44 -0.71 -8.93
CA ASP A 131 3.05 -2.00 -9.50
C ASP A 131 3.99 -3.11 -8.99
N PRO A 132 3.65 -3.79 -7.87
CA PRO A 132 4.46 -4.87 -7.32
C PRO A 132 4.66 -6.03 -8.28
N ALA A 133 3.61 -6.38 -9.05
CA ALA A 133 3.60 -7.55 -9.91
C ALA A 133 4.43 -7.35 -11.18
N GLY A 134 4.38 -6.17 -11.79
CA GLY A 134 5.23 -5.80 -12.93
C GLY A 134 6.70 -5.62 -12.54
N THR A 135 6.98 -5.14 -11.33
CA THR A 135 8.35 -4.80 -10.89
C THR A 135 9.15 -5.99 -10.36
N MET A 136 8.49 -7.00 -9.77
CA MET A 136 9.12 -8.14 -9.08
C MET A 136 10.29 -8.83 -9.83
N PRO A 137 10.22 -9.11 -11.15
CA PRO A 137 11.31 -9.81 -11.84
C PRO A 137 12.62 -9.03 -11.86
N ALA A 138 12.57 -7.69 -11.86
CA ALA A 138 13.75 -6.84 -11.82
C ALA A 138 14.37 -6.78 -10.42
N VAL A 139 13.54 -6.76 -9.36
CA VAL A 139 14.00 -6.82 -7.95
C VAL A 139 14.77 -8.11 -7.69
N GLN A 140 14.23 -9.25 -8.14
CA GLN A 140 14.88 -10.57 -8.03
C GLN A 140 16.21 -10.63 -8.78
N ALA A 141 16.31 -9.99 -9.97
CA ALA A 141 17.55 -9.89 -10.72
C ALA A 141 18.59 -8.99 -10.02
N ALA A 142 18.17 -7.86 -9.46
CA ALA A 142 19.03 -6.94 -8.73
C ALA A 142 19.65 -7.59 -7.48
N ASN A 143 18.83 -8.29 -6.69
CA ASN A 143 19.28 -9.08 -5.54
C ASN A 143 20.28 -10.18 -5.96
N ALA A 144 20.09 -10.82 -7.11
CA ALA A 144 20.99 -11.86 -7.62
C ALA A 144 22.36 -11.34 -8.08
N GLU A 145 22.43 -10.10 -8.59
CA GLU A 145 23.68 -9.38 -8.87
C GLU A 145 24.27 -8.69 -7.61
N GLY A 146 23.62 -8.85 -6.45
CA GLY A 146 24.10 -8.37 -5.15
C GLY A 146 23.76 -6.92 -4.81
N VAL A 147 22.99 -6.22 -5.65
CA VAL A 147 22.52 -4.85 -5.39
C VAL A 147 21.48 -4.90 -4.27
N LYS A 148 21.58 -4.01 -3.28
CA LYS A 148 20.72 -4.04 -2.09
C LYS A 148 19.38 -3.37 -2.39
N MET A 149 18.29 -4.11 -2.33
CA MET A 149 16.95 -3.61 -2.65
C MET A 149 16.22 -3.09 -1.40
N PHE A 150 15.51 -1.98 -1.56
CA PHE A 150 14.75 -1.28 -0.53
C PHE A 150 13.41 -0.78 -1.12
N THR A 151 12.41 -0.53 -0.28
CA THR A 151 11.11 0.01 -0.74
C THR A 151 10.67 1.21 0.10
N PHE A 152 9.85 2.10 -0.46
CA PHE A 152 9.27 3.21 0.29
C PHE A 152 7.88 3.60 -0.24
N ASP A 153 7.05 4.24 0.59
CA ASP A 153 5.67 4.64 0.26
C ASP A 153 4.74 3.45 -0.11
N CYS A 154 4.88 2.87 -1.31
CA CYS A 154 4.20 1.64 -1.71
C CYS A 154 5.10 0.42 -1.48
N THR A 155 4.61 -0.55 -0.71
CA THR A 155 5.30 -1.83 -0.43
C THR A 155 4.99 -2.89 -1.49
N LEU A 156 5.89 -3.86 -1.61
CA LEU A 156 5.60 -5.16 -2.24
C LEU A 156 4.67 -6.00 -1.35
N ASP A 157 3.99 -6.99 -1.94
CA ASP A 157 3.19 -7.99 -1.22
C ASP A 157 3.99 -8.70 -0.11
N ASP A 158 3.30 -9.15 0.96
CA ASP A 158 3.92 -9.90 2.06
C ASP A 158 4.57 -11.26 1.66
N GLN A 159 4.28 -11.76 0.45
CA GLN A 159 4.98 -12.93 -0.13
C GLN A 159 6.39 -12.61 -0.66
N TYR A 160 6.77 -11.33 -0.71
CA TYR A 160 8.04 -10.83 -1.27
C TYR A 160 8.88 -10.05 -0.24
N LEU A 161 8.62 -10.23 1.06
CA LEU A 161 9.41 -9.62 2.13
C LEU A 161 10.89 -10.07 2.10
N ASP A 162 11.22 -11.21 1.50
CA ASP A 162 12.61 -11.64 1.31
C ASP A 162 13.34 -10.90 0.17
N GLN A 163 12.65 -10.03 -0.59
CA GLN A 163 13.19 -9.31 -1.74
C GLN A 163 13.68 -7.89 -1.45
N TYR A 164 13.53 -7.38 -0.22
CA TYR A 164 14.00 -6.05 0.15
C TYR A 164 14.43 -5.99 1.63
N LEU A 165 15.37 -5.11 1.96
CA LEU A 165 15.97 -5.06 3.30
C LEU A 165 15.17 -4.24 4.31
N ALA A 166 14.59 -3.12 3.88
CA ALA A 166 13.65 -2.32 4.67
C ALA A 166 12.61 -1.63 3.77
N PHE A 167 11.45 -1.38 4.35
CA PHE A 167 10.39 -0.51 3.84
C PHE A 167 10.25 0.70 4.75
N VAL A 168 10.02 1.89 4.20
CA VAL A 168 9.64 3.09 4.96
C VAL A 168 8.41 3.73 4.35
N GLY A 169 7.34 3.92 5.13
CA GLY A 169 6.09 4.47 4.60
C GLY A 169 5.11 4.91 5.68
N SER A 170 4.01 5.54 5.28
CA SER A 170 2.94 5.95 6.19
C SER A 170 2.30 4.75 6.88
N ASN A 171 1.99 4.87 8.17
CA ASN A 171 1.19 3.89 8.92
C ASN A 171 -0.28 4.00 8.50
N ASN A 172 -0.58 3.55 7.27
CA ASN A 172 -1.85 3.75 6.59
C ASN A 172 -3.06 3.27 7.41
N LYS A 173 -2.92 2.14 8.12
CA LYS A 173 -3.99 1.63 9.00
C LYS A 173 -4.17 2.48 10.27
N ALA A 174 -3.09 2.92 10.93
CA ALA A 174 -3.22 3.82 12.09
C ALA A 174 -3.80 5.18 11.68
N GLY A 175 -3.45 5.70 10.51
CA GLY A 175 -4.10 6.90 9.95
C GLY A 175 -5.59 6.68 9.67
N GLY A 176 -5.98 5.50 9.17
CA GLY A 176 -7.38 5.10 9.03
C GLY A 176 -8.12 5.08 10.37
N VAL A 177 -7.46 4.56 11.42
CA VAL A 177 -7.97 4.63 12.81
C VAL A 177 -8.13 6.09 13.25
N THR A 178 -7.14 6.97 12.99
CA THR A 178 -7.22 8.40 13.33
C THR A 178 -8.42 9.09 12.68
N ALA A 179 -8.71 8.79 11.41
CA ALA A 179 -9.93 9.29 10.74
C ALA A 179 -11.22 8.72 11.37
N GLY A 180 -11.22 7.43 11.73
CA GLY A 180 -12.33 6.77 12.40
C GLY A 180 -12.62 7.31 13.79
N GLU A 181 -11.59 7.61 14.59
CA GLU A 181 -11.70 8.21 15.92
C GLU A 181 -12.29 9.62 15.83
N TYR A 182 -11.80 10.45 14.89
CA TYR A 182 -12.35 11.79 14.66
C TYR A 182 -13.83 11.74 14.30
N VAL A 183 -14.23 10.88 13.36
CA VAL A 183 -15.64 10.71 12.97
C VAL A 183 -16.48 10.13 14.12
N ALA A 184 -15.97 9.20 14.92
CA ALA A 184 -16.70 8.65 16.07
C ALA A 184 -16.95 9.71 17.17
N GLU A 185 -16.03 10.66 17.38
CA GLU A 185 -16.22 11.79 18.29
C GLU A 185 -17.22 12.82 17.72
N HIS A 186 -17.07 13.22 16.45
CA HIS A 186 -17.77 14.36 15.88
C HIS A 186 -19.10 14.02 15.16
N ALA A 187 -19.37 12.75 14.84
CA ALA A 187 -20.62 12.34 14.20
C ALA A 187 -21.81 12.40 15.18
N PRO A 188 -22.96 13.00 14.78
CA PRO A 188 -24.18 13.01 15.58
C PRO A 188 -24.71 11.60 15.88
N GLU A 189 -25.26 11.39 17.07
CA GLU A 189 -25.99 10.16 17.41
C GLU A 189 -27.19 9.94 16.47
N GLY A 190 -27.35 8.71 16.00
CA GLY A 190 -28.37 8.28 15.03
C GLY A 190 -27.98 8.48 13.56
N SER A 191 -26.77 8.98 13.26
CA SER A 191 -26.37 9.31 11.88
C SER A 191 -25.67 8.17 11.12
N ILE A 192 -25.61 8.33 9.81
CA ILE A 192 -24.95 7.43 8.85
C ILE A 192 -23.57 7.98 8.52
N VAL A 193 -22.56 7.11 8.50
CA VAL A 193 -21.19 7.41 8.09
C VAL A 193 -20.70 6.36 7.08
N GLY A 194 -19.81 6.73 6.17
CA GLY A 194 -19.31 5.81 5.14
C GLY A 194 -17.91 6.17 4.65
N CYS A 195 -17.42 5.43 3.66
CA CYS A 195 -16.11 5.64 3.05
C CYS A 195 -16.19 5.55 1.51
N ILE A 196 -15.42 6.40 0.82
CA ILE A 196 -15.10 6.27 -0.61
C ILE A 196 -13.64 5.83 -0.71
N THR A 197 -13.45 4.65 -1.31
CA THR A 197 -12.17 3.91 -1.28
C THR A 197 -11.53 3.81 -2.67
N TYR A 198 -10.33 3.26 -2.73
CA TYR A 198 -9.61 2.87 -3.94
C TYR A 198 -9.12 1.44 -3.74
N ALA A 199 -9.78 0.46 -4.36
CA ALA A 199 -9.67 -0.93 -3.92
C ALA A 199 -8.39 -1.68 -4.35
N SER A 200 -7.62 -1.16 -5.31
CA SER A 200 -6.47 -1.88 -5.89
C SER A 200 -5.11 -1.58 -5.26
N ALA A 201 -4.96 -0.51 -4.46
CA ALA A 201 -3.73 -0.24 -3.72
C ALA A 201 -3.84 -0.69 -2.25
N GLN A 202 -2.77 -1.31 -1.72
CA GLN A 202 -2.75 -1.82 -0.34
C GLN A 202 -2.85 -0.68 0.68
N SER A 203 -2.20 0.45 0.44
CA SER A 203 -2.25 1.63 1.32
C SER A 203 -3.69 2.12 1.53
N THR A 204 -4.51 2.17 0.50
CA THR A 204 -5.92 2.60 0.59
C THR A 204 -6.84 1.53 1.17
N GLN A 205 -6.55 0.24 0.98
CA GLN A 205 -7.20 -0.83 1.73
C GLN A 205 -6.91 -0.73 3.24
N ASP A 206 -5.66 -0.45 3.62
CA ASP A 206 -5.25 -0.30 5.02
C ASP A 206 -5.93 0.92 5.67
N ARG A 207 -5.99 2.06 4.96
CA ARG A 207 -6.74 3.27 5.36
C ARG A 207 -8.21 2.95 5.60
N GLN A 208 -8.86 2.29 4.65
CA GLN A 208 -10.26 1.88 4.77
C GLN A 208 -10.47 0.94 5.97
N ALA A 209 -9.64 -0.10 6.12
CA ALA A 209 -9.78 -1.08 7.19
C ALA A 209 -9.61 -0.43 8.58
N GLY A 210 -8.66 0.49 8.74
CA GLY A 210 -8.50 1.27 9.97
C GLY A 210 -9.74 2.10 10.32
N PHE A 211 -10.35 2.75 9.33
CA PHE A 211 -11.59 3.52 9.51
C PHE A 211 -12.78 2.62 9.85
N GLU A 212 -13.05 1.58 9.05
CA GLU A 212 -14.21 0.70 9.22
C GLU A 212 -14.16 -0.09 10.52
N GLU A 213 -12.98 -0.62 10.93
CA GLU A 213 -12.81 -1.29 12.22
C GLU A 213 -13.05 -0.36 13.41
N THR A 214 -12.62 0.91 13.31
CA THR A 214 -12.77 1.90 14.38
C THR A 214 -14.22 2.34 14.55
N ILE A 215 -14.92 2.63 13.45
CA ILE A 215 -16.36 2.96 13.50
C ILE A 215 -17.17 1.76 14.01
N GLN A 216 -16.88 0.53 13.56
CA GLN A 216 -17.57 -0.66 14.07
C GLN A 216 -17.30 -0.89 15.56
N ALA A 217 -16.07 -0.68 16.03
CA ALA A 217 -15.74 -0.77 17.46
C ALA A 217 -16.46 0.30 18.30
N ALA A 218 -16.68 1.51 17.78
CA ALA A 218 -17.48 2.53 18.44
C ALA A 218 -18.97 2.13 18.53
N ILE A 219 -19.54 1.58 17.44
CA ILE A 219 -20.92 1.08 17.38
C ILE A 219 -21.12 -0.08 18.37
N ASP A 220 -20.20 -1.06 18.38
CA ASP A 220 -20.21 -2.18 19.32
C ASP A 220 -20.02 -1.72 20.78
N GLY A 221 -19.31 -0.60 20.98
CA GLY A 221 -19.18 0.12 22.25
C GLY A 221 -20.44 0.88 22.69
N GLY A 222 -21.45 1.01 21.82
CA GLY A 222 -22.74 1.63 22.12
C GLY A 222 -22.94 3.07 21.61
N LYS A 223 -22.08 3.56 20.70
CA LYS A 223 -22.29 4.79 19.93
C LYS A 223 -23.44 4.56 18.92
N ASP A 224 -24.39 5.50 18.81
CA ASP A 224 -25.51 5.37 17.87
C ASP A 224 -25.07 5.88 16.49
N LEU A 225 -24.49 4.99 15.67
CA LEU A 225 -24.08 5.27 14.28
C LEU A 225 -24.42 4.09 13.37
N THR A 226 -24.56 4.37 12.08
CA THR A 226 -24.67 3.35 11.02
C THR A 226 -23.54 3.50 10.02
N LEU A 227 -22.60 2.55 10.02
CA LEU A 227 -21.60 2.42 8.96
C LEU A 227 -22.25 1.85 7.69
N ILE A 228 -22.01 2.47 6.53
CA ILE A 228 -22.39 1.94 5.22
C ILE A 228 -21.19 1.37 4.46
N GLU A 229 -21.46 0.37 3.62
CA GLU A 229 -20.50 -0.32 2.76
C GLU A 229 -19.65 0.66 1.92
N SER A 230 -18.32 0.61 2.10
CA SER A 230 -17.36 1.40 1.32
C SER A 230 -17.60 1.29 -0.19
N GLN A 231 -17.52 2.43 -0.88
CA GLN A 231 -17.72 2.49 -2.34
C GLN A 231 -16.40 2.78 -3.04
N ASP A 232 -15.91 1.83 -3.84
CA ASP A 232 -14.67 1.99 -4.62
C ASP A 232 -14.84 3.01 -5.74
N ALA A 233 -13.97 4.02 -5.76
CA ALA A 233 -13.88 5.05 -6.78
C ALA A 233 -12.76 4.83 -7.81
N ASP A 234 -11.95 3.75 -7.74
CA ASP A 234 -10.84 3.49 -8.69
C ASP A 234 -9.88 4.70 -8.85
N ASN A 235 -9.69 5.46 -7.75
CA ASN A 235 -9.01 6.75 -7.67
C ASN A 235 -9.53 7.86 -8.64
N ASP A 236 -10.69 7.66 -9.28
CA ASP A 236 -11.26 8.59 -10.26
C ASP A 236 -12.20 9.61 -9.59
N GLN A 237 -11.89 10.90 -9.78
CA GLN A 237 -12.63 12.02 -9.21
C GLN A 237 -14.10 12.08 -9.67
N ALA A 238 -14.40 11.70 -10.91
CA ALA A 238 -15.76 11.72 -11.44
C ALA A 238 -16.59 10.54 -10.92
N LYS A 239 -15.99 9.35 -10.80
CA LYS A 239 -16.59 8.18 -10.16
C LYS A 239 -16.86 8.45 -8.67
N ALA A 240 -15.94 9.11 -7.97
CA ALA A 240 -16.16 9.56 -6.58
C ALA A 240 -17.31 10.60 -6.48
N ALA A 241 -17.42 11.53 -7.42
CA ALA A 241 -18.53 12.48 -7.47
C ALA A 241 -19.88 11.78 -7.72
N ASP A 242 -19.96 10.86 -8.68
CA ASP A 242 -21.17 10.06 -8.94
C ASP A 242 -21.56 9.20 -7.73
N ILE A 243 -20.59 8.56 -7.07
CA ILE A 243 -20.80 7.82 -5.81
C ILE A 243 -21.41 8.75 -4.76
N MET A 244 -20.78 9.89 -4.49
CA MET A 244 -21.25 10.83 -3.46
C MET A 244 -22.64 11.38 -3.76
N GLN A 245 -22.95 11.69 -5.03
CA GLN A 245 -24.28 12.11 -5.46
C GLN A 245 -25.35 11.03 -5.19
N ASN A 246 -25.03 9.76 -5.47
CA ASN A 246 -25.92 8.64 -5.17
C ASN A 246 -26.12 8.44 -3.66
N LEU A 247 -25.06 8.60 -2.85
CA LEU A 247 -25.13 8.53 -1.39
C LEU A 247 -26.02 9.65 -0.82
N ILE A 248 -25.80 10.90 -1.21
CA ILE A 248 -26.65 12.05 -0.83
C ILE A 248 -28.11 11.82 -1.27
N THR A 249 -28.34 11.31 -2.48
CA THR A 249 -29.71 11.04 -2.98
C THR A 249 -30.42 9.92 -2.20
N LYS A 250 -29.65 8.96 -1.65
CA LYS A 250 -30.17 7.78 -0.93
C LYS A 250 -30.42 8.06 0.55
N TYR A 251 -29.60 8.90 1.18
CA TYR A 251 -29.56 9.10 2.63
C TYR A 251 -29.90 10.54 3.09
N GLY A 252 -29.77 11.54 2.22
CA GLY A 252 -30.07 12.93 2.56
C GLY A 252 -29.25 13.44 3.76
N ASP A 253 -29.94 14.13 4.67
CA ASP A 253 -29.33 14.69 5.89
C ASP A 253 -28.90 13.63 6.93
N ASP A 254 -29.31 12.36 6.78
CA ASP A 254 -28.88 11.29 7.67
C ASP A 254 -27.39 10.95 7.49
N LEU A 255 -26.81 11.23 6.30
CA LEU A 255 -25.39 11.00 5.98
C LEU A 255 -24.52 12.15 6.51
N SER A 256 -23.95 11.95 7.69
CA SER A 256 -23.20 12.98 8.41
C SER A 256 -21.74 13.10 7.95
N TYR A 257 -21.04 11.98 7.74
CA TYR A 257 -19.63 11.96 7.33
C TYR A 257 -19.36 10.97 6.20
N ILE A 258 -18.44 11.34 5.32
CA ILE A 258 -17.74 10.44 4.41
C ILE A 258 -16.24 10.52 4.69
N PHE A 259 -15.60 9.37 4.89
CA PHE A 259 -14.15 9.25 4.83
C PHE A 259 -13.72 9.07 3.36
N VAL A 260 -12.63 9.70 2.95
CA VAL A 260 -12.07 9.56 1.61
C VAL A 260 -10.61 9.13 1.72
N VAL A 261 -10.26 7.98 1.13
CA VAL A 261 -8.93 7.35 1.35
C VAL A 261 -7.76 8.08 0.68
N GLY A 262 -8.03 9.14 -0.07
CA GLY A 262 -7.02 9.97 -0.74
C GLY A 262 -7.65 11.17 -1.45
N ASP A 263 -6.88 12.26 -1.52
CA ASP A 263 -7.30 13.60 -1.99
C ASP A 263 -8.17 13.63 -3.27
N PRO A 264 -7.83 12.91 -4.38
CA PRO A 264 -8.60 12.94 -5.62
C PRO A 264 -10.05 12.48 -5.47
N THR A 265 -10.30 11.49 -4.59
CA THR A 265 -11.66 11.01 -4.29
C THR A 265 -12.43 12.01 -3.45
N GLY A 266 -11.75 12.72 -2.54
CA GLY A 266 -12.29 13.84 -1.77
C GLY A 266 -12.73 15.01 -2.65
N TYR A 267 -11.92 15.42 -3.63
CA TYR A 267 -12.29 16.49 -4.56
C TYR A 267 -13.56 16.15 -5.36
N GLY A 268 -13.78 14.87 -5.65
CA GLY A 268 -15.01 14.36 -6.27
C GLY A 268 -16.20 14.48 -5.32
N ALA A 269 -16.06 13.96 -4.11
CA ALA A 269 -17.09 14.01 -3.07
C ALA A 269 -17.52 15.46 -2.74
N LEU A 270 -16.55 16.36 -2.52
CA LEU A 270 -16.78 17.77 -2.22
C LEU A 270 -17.64 18.44 -3.28
N SER A 271 -17.35 18.20 -4.56
CA SER A 271 -18.09 18.81 -5.66
C SER A 271 -19.58 18.45 -5.65
N SER A 272 -19.92 17.20 -5.28
CA SER A 272 -21.31 16.75 -5.17
C SER A 272 -22.01 17.23 -3.90
N ILE A 273 -21.30 17.31 -2.76
CA ILE A 273 -21.83 17.90 -1.51
C ILE A 273 -22.19 19.37 -1.74
N GLN A 274 -21.27 20.15 -2.33
CA GLN A 274 -21.49 21.56 -2.67
C GLN A 274 -22.61 21.75 -3.70
N ALA A 275 -22.67 20.92 -4.76
CA ALA A 275 -23.70 21.03 -5.79
C ALA A 275 -25.11 20.66 -5.27
N ALA A 276 -25.21 19.75 -4.31
CA ALA A 276 -26.46 19.39 -3.64
C ALA A 276 -26.85 20.39 -2.53
N GLY A 277 -25.89 21.12 -1.96
CA GLY A 277 -26.07 21.87 -0.71
C GLY A 277 -26.28 20.95 0.50
N ALA A 278 -25.67 19.76 0.48
CA ALA A 278 -25.82 18.75 1.51
C ALA A 278 -25.01 19.09 2.78
N ASN A 279 -25.46 18.58 3.94
CA ASN A 279 -24.83 18.85 5.23
C ASN A 279 -23.59 17.97 5.53
N THR A 280 -23.42 16.88 4.77
CA THR A 280 -22.35 15.88 4.92
C THR A 280 -20.94 16.47 4.98
N LYS A 281 -20.09 15.92 5.84
CA LYS A 281 -18.69 16.28 6.03
C LYS A 281 -17.74 15.29 5.36
N ILE A 282 -16.53 15.76 5.08
CA ILE A 282 -15.39 14.99 4.60
C ILE A 282 -14.34 14.98 5.71
N VAL A 283 -13.84 13.79 6.01
CA VAL A 283 -12.48 13.58 6.52
C VAL A 283 -11.72 12.89 5.41
N GLY A 284 -10.55 13.40 5.04
CA GLY A 284 -9.72 12.75 4.02
C GLY A 284 -8.38 12.24 4.52
N PHE A 285 -7.52 11.94 3.57
CA PHE A 285 -6.18 11.42 3.77
C PHE A 285 -5.26 11.99 2.69
N ASP A 286 -3.99 12.16 3.05
CA ASP A 286 -2.85 12.70 2.29
C ASP A 286 -2.43 14.09 2.79
N ALA A 287 -3.39 14.96 3.13
CA ALA A 287 -3.17 16.38 3.43
C ALA A 287 -2.41 17.13 2.33
N GLY A 288 -2.78 16.92 1.06
CA GLY A 288 -2.25 17.68 -0.06
C GLY A 288 -2.53 19.18 0.07
N GLU A 289 -1.75 20.02 -0.63
CA GLU A 289 -1.85 21.48 -0.51
C GLU A 289 -3.28 21.98 -0.76
N THR A 290 -3.99 21.41 -1.74
CA THR A 290 -5.37 21.79 -2.07
C THR A 290 -6.37 21.38 -0.99
N ALA A 291 -6.24 20.21 -0.36
CA ALA A 291 -7.07 19.82 0.78
C ALA A 291 -6.78 20.69 2.02
N CYS A 292 -5.52 21.04 2.27
CA CYS A 292 -5.15 22.00 3.31
C CYS A 292 -5.75 23.39 3.02
N GLN A 293 -5.75 23.86 1.77
CA GLN A 293 -6.42 25.10 1.37
C GLN A 293 -7.95 25.01 1.58
N TYR A 294 -8.57 23.85 1.37
CA TYR A 294 -9.99 23.63 1.62
C TYR A 294 -10.35 23.63 3.11
N ILE A 295 -9.57 22.98 3.98
CA ILE A 295 -9.74 23.05 5.45
C ILE A 295 -9.56 24.49 5.96
N ALA A 296 -8.63 25.25 5.37
CA ALA A 296 -8.37 26.64 5.75
C ALA A 296 -9.41 27.66 5.23
N ASP A 297 -10.22 27.31 4.22
CA ASP A 297 -11.25 28.21 3.68
C ASP A 297 -12.49 28.25 4.60
N PRO A 298 -13.03 29.44 4.93
CA PRO A 298 -14.09 29.58 5.92
C PRO A 298 -15.47 29.05 5.46
N GLU A 299 -15.66 28.67 4.20
CA GLU A 299 -16.88 28.02 3.70
C GLU A 299 -16.64 26.56 3.29
N VAL A 300 -15.49 26.22 2.68
CA VAL A 300 -15.16 24.83 2.31
C VAL A 300 -14.75 24.00 3.54
N GLY A 301 -14.07 24.61 4.53
CA GLY A 301 -13.70 23.98 5.79
C GLY A 301 -14.88 23.65 6.72
N LYS A 302 -16.11 24.04 6.33
CA LYS A 302 -17.37 23.57 6.94
C LYS A 302 -17.89 22.27 6.31
N ILE A 303 -17.17 21.73 5.34
CA ILE A 303 -17.44 20.47 4.64
C ILE A 303 -16.23 19.57 4.79
N TRP A 304 -15.04 20.02 4.39
CA TRP A 304 -13.78 19.30 4.61
C TRP A 304 -13.20 19.73 5.96
N GLU A 305 -13.52 19.00 7.01
CA GLU A 305 -13.23 19.44 8.39
C GLU A 305 -11.86 18.95 8.88
N ALA A 306 -11.39 17.80 8.35
CA ALA A 306 -10.11 17.23 8.71
C ALA A 306 -9.44 16.43 7.57
N GLU A 307 -8.13 16.26 7.70
CA GLU A 307 -7.23 15.50 6.84
C GLU A 307 -6.34 14.59 7.69
N VAL A 308 -5.89 13.47 7.13
CA VAL A 308 -4.86 12.63 7.77
C VAL A 308 -3.58 12.72 6.95
N ALA A 309 -2.66 13.55 7.45
CA ALA A 309 -1.42 13.87 6.76
C ALA A 309 -0.42 12.72 6.75
N GLN A 310 0.15 12.49 5.57
CA GLN A 310 1.39 11.74 5.40
C GLN A 310 2.62 12.62 5.73
N ASP A 311 3.79 12.00 5.85
CA ASP A 311 5.07 12.71 6.03
C ASP A 311 6.04 12.33 4.89
N PRO A 312 5.84 12.83 3.66
CA PRO A 312 6.67 12.44 2.50
C PRO A 312 8.15 12.76 2.70
N VAL A 313 8.48 13.87 3.36
CA VAL A 313 9.86 14.23 3.70
C VAL A 313 10.44 13.21 4.68
N GLY A 314 9.68 12.80 5.71
CA GLY A 314 10.06 11.75 6.64
C GLY A 314 10.22 10.38 6.00
N ILE A 315 9.39 10.02 5.02
CA ILE A 315 9.55 8.80 4.19
C ILE A 315 10.89 8.88 3.44
N GLY A 316 11.15 10.01 2.79
CA GLY A 316 12.36 10.24 2.01
C GLY A 316 13.66 10.23 2.83
N SER A 317 13.67 10.83 4.03
CA SER A 317 14.83 10.75 4.92
C SER A 317 14.97 9.37 5.57
N GLY A 318 13.86 8.78 6.03
CA GLY A 318 13.88 7.48 6.72
C GLY A 318 14.41 6.34 5.84
N ILE A 319 14.10 6.35 4.54
CA ILE A 319 14.64 5.33 3.62
C ILE A 319 16.15 5.50 3.39
N VAL A 320 16.67 6.73 3.42
CA VAL A 320 18.12 7.01 3.39
C VAL A 320 18.78 6.56 4.70
N ASP A 321 18.17 6.85 5.86
CA ASP A 321 18.65 6.37 7.16
C ASP A 321 18.72 4.83 7.20
N LYS A 322 17.73 4.11 6.64
CA LYS A 322 17.75 2.63 6.53
C LYS A 322 18.85 2.10 5.62
N ILE A 323 19.14 2.76 4.51
CA ILE A 323 20.27 2.40 3.64
C ILE A 323 21.60 2.63 4.37
N ALA A 324 21.74 3.74 5.09
CA ALA A 324 22.91 4.06 5.88
C ALA A 324 23.10 3.08 7.07
N GLU A 325 22.02 2.68 7.74
CA GLU A 325 22.01 1.65 8.78
C GLU A 325 22.61 0.33 8.24
N TYR A 326 22.15 -0.11 7.07
CA TYR A 326 22.67 -1.33 6.44
C TYR A 326 24.17 -1.24 6.14
N PHE A 327 24.63 -0.22 5.41
CA PHE A 327 26.03 -0.13 5.01
C PHE A 327 26.99 0.20 6.17
N THR A 328 26.52 0.75 7.29
CA THR A 328 27.37 1.00 8.48
C THR A 328 27.39 -0.15 9.47
N THR A 329 26.37 -1.01 9.52
CA THR A 329 26.26 -2.11 10.50
C THR A 329 26.32 -3.51 9.90
N GLY A 330 25.98 -3.67 8.62
CA GLY A 330 25.79 -4.95 7.94
C GLY A 330 24.40 -5.56 8.14
N ALA A 331 23.43 -4.85 8.72
CA ALA A 331 22.07 -5.32 8.96
C ALA A 331 21.04 -4.17 9.02
N ILE A 332 19.75 -4.52 9.08
CA ILE A 332 18.69 -3.63 9.57
C ILE A 332 18.29 -4.14 10.96
N ALA A 333 18.16 -3.25 11.93
CA ALA A 333 17.70 -3.58 13.27
C ALA A 333 16.22 -3.20 13.47
N GLY A 334 15.54 -3.98 14.31
CA GLY A 334 14.11 -3.81 14.58
C GLY A 334 13.24 -4.43 13.48
N ASP A 335 12.10 -3.80 13.23
CA ASP A 335 11.14 -4.26 12.22
C ASP A 335 11.54 -3.84 10.80
N GLN A 336 11.23 -4.70 9.83
CA GLN A 336 11.54 -4.47 8.41
C GLN A 336 10.71 -3.32 7.81
N LYS A 337 9.51 -3.08 8.33
CA LYS A 337 8.60 -2.01 7.90
C LYS A 337 8.64 -0.88 8.94
N ASP A 338 9.35 0.20 8.63
CA ASP A 338 9.37 1.42 9.43
C ASP A 338 8.12 2.24 9.06
N LEU A 339 7.15 2.30 9.98
CA LEU A 339 5.84 2.89 9.72
C LEU A 339 5.71 4.24 10.41
N ILE A 340 5.63 5.30 9.62
CA ILE A 340 5.57 6.68 10.09
C ILE A 340 4.13 7.02 10.48
N GLU A 341 3.95 7.45 11.73
CA GLU A 341 2.65 7.86 12.27
C GLU A 341 2.08 9.07 11.51
N CYS A 342 0.90 8.87 10.93
CA CYS A 342 0.14 9.91 10.24
C CYS A 342 -0.45 10.89 11.28
N LYS A 343 -0.68 12.15 10.88
CA LYS A 343 -1.10 13.22 11.80
C LYS A 343 -2.42 13.83 11.36
N LEU A 344 -3.36 13.98 12.30
CA LEU A 344 -4.61 14.68 12.02
C LEU A 344 -4.35 16.17 11.77
N VAL A 345 -4.86 16.67 10.65
CA VAL A 345 -4.88 18.08 10.27
C VAL A 345 -6.32 18.58 10.33
N THR A 346 -6.54 19.73 10.95
CA THR A 346 -7.84 20.40 11.08
C THR A 346 -7.65 21.90 10.94
N ALA A 347 -8.75 22.67 10.98
CA ALA A 347 -8.70 24.14 10.99
C ALA A 347 -7.87 24.74 12.15
N GLU A 348 -7.49 23.96 13.17
CA GLU A 348 -6.62 24.42 14.27
C GLU A 348 -5.12 24.41 13.94
N ASN A 349 -4.65 23.50 13.06
CA ASN A 349 -3.22 23.30 12.78
C ASN A 349 -2.85 23.31 11.27
N VAL A 350 -3.82 23.39 10.35
CA VAL A 350 -3.58 23.41 8.89
C VAL A 350 -2.61 24.51 8.42
N ALA A 351 -2.45 25.59 9.20
CA ALA A 351 -1.48 26.64 8.94
C ALA A 351 -0.01 26.16 8.98
N ASP A 352 0.31 25.04 9.63
CA ASP A 352 1.66 24.44 9.63
C ASP A 352 1.95 23.61 8.35
N TYR A 353 0.91 23.31 7.57
CA TYR A 353 0.95 22.51 6.34
C TYR A 353 0.91 23.37 5.07
N LEU A 354 0.42 24.61 5.16
CA LEU A 354 0.45 25.61 4.08
C LEU A 354 1.76 26.41 4.13
N LYS A 355 2.64 26.21 3.13
CA LYS A 355 4.02 26.76 3.09
C LYS A 355 4.29 27.61 1.85
#